data_AF-A0A9N9YYI3-F1
#
_entry.id   AF-A0A9N9YYI3-F1
#
_cell.length_a   1.000
_cell.length_b   1.000
_cell.length_c   1.000
_cell.angle_alpha   90.00
_cell.angle_beta   90.00
_cell.angle_gamma   90.00
#
_symmetry.space_group_name_H-M   'P 1'
#
loop_
_entity.id
_entity.type
_entity.pdbx_description
1 polymer ?
#
loop_
_entity_poly.entity_id
_entity_poly.type
_entity_poly.pdbx_seq_one_letter_code
_entity_poly.pdbx_strand_id
1 'polypeptide(L)'
;MHLLNPFAALFLSTTFAGHANGAAVTSQLSTENADTPFTDLGLSAQFWAKMSAYCAQRAPKRDTSQSVTEASMPDGYDLVKPDAFKSYPQVIKWDGAWTEHLVTCYGLVVVGDSVKPTDKDKLLAHFFAIDHSMDTLWNKIKAEIGSQGQKNLRAWLSAPEVATAYPDLPKADIQKLEDKMKAVIKSFTGKDATVRHHNMQDVPNGKGDIGTMQLNNEDKSVKIDGKLVPFGG
;
A
#
# COMPACT_ATOMS: atom_id res chain seq x y z
N MET A 1 -59.14 35.65 -34.61
CA MET A 1 -58.61 36.78 -33.83
C MET A 1 -57.60 36.24 -32.84
N HIS A 2 -56.40 36.82 -32.86
CA HIS A 2 -55.25 36.50 -32.00
C HIS A 2 -55.43 36.95 -30.54
N LEU A 3 -54.45 36.54 -29.71
CA LEU A 3 -54.03 37.05 -28.37
C LEU A 3 -54.64 36.24 -27.20
N LEU A 4 -53.91 35.69 -26.21
CA LEU A 4 -52.59 35.97 -25.62
C LEU A 4 -51.96 34.71 -24.96
N ASN A 5 -50.63 34.67 -24.90
CA ASN A 5 -49.83 34.03 -23.83
C ASN A 5 -49.55 35.15 -22.76
N PRO A 6 -49.21 34.91 -21.46
CA PRO A 6 -48.39 33.80 -20.96
C PRO A 6 -48.78 33.23 -19.57
N PHE A 7 -48.35 32.01 -19.26
CA PHE A 7 -48.04 31.64 -17.87
C PHE A 7 -46.78 30.78 -17.82
N ALA A 8 -45.83 31.27 -17.02
CA ALA A 8 -44.57 30.62 -16.72
C ALA A 8 -44.79 29.31 -15.95
N ALA A 9 -44.13 28.24 -16.37
CA ALA A 9 -43.82 27.11 -15.51
C ALA A 9 -42.31 26.88 -15.57
N LEU A 10 -41.68 27.17 -14.44
CA LEU A 10 -40.27 26.95 -14.14
C LEU A 10 -40.17 25.65 -13.33
N PHE A 11 -39.07 24.92 -13.55
CA PHE A 11 -38.58 23.74 -12.80
C PHE A 11 -39.31 22.40 -13.07
N LEU A 12 -38.66 21.23 -13.15
CA LEU A 12 -37.29 20.83 -12.87
C LEU A 12 -36.81 19.88 -13.99
N SER A 13 -35.66 20.15 -14.60
CA SER A 13 -34.86 19.09 -15.21
C SER A 13 -34.13 18.35 -14.09
N THR A 14 -34.60 17.15 -13.76
CA THR A 14 -33.81 16.17 -13.01
C THR A 14 -32.66 15.72 -13.89
N THR A 15 -31.51 16.38 -13.77
CA THR A 15 -30.26 15.82 -14.25
C THR A 15 -30.01 14.54 -13.46
N PHE A 16 -29.96 13.41 -14.18
CA PHE A 16 -29.41 12.16 -13.71
C PHE A 16 -27.96 12.40 -13.27
N ALA A 17 -27.75 12.77 -12.01
CA ALA A 17 -26.46 12.70 -11.34
C ALA A 17 -26.22 11.26 -10.89
N GLY A 18 -26.02 10.39 -11.87
CA GLY A 18 -25.54 9.04 -11.67
C GLY A 18 -24.56 8.75 -12.79
N HIS A 19 -23.44 8.11 -12.46
CA HIS A 19 -22.40 7.57 -13.38
C HIS A 19 -21.06 8.34 -13.50
N ALA A 20 -20.83 9.48 -12.83
CA ALA A 20 -19.55 10.20 -13.00
C ALA A 20 -18.32 9.60 -12.27
N ASN A 21 -18.47 8.71 -11.29
CA ASN A 21 -17.33 8.35 -10.40
C ASN A 21 -16.69 6.98 -10.66
N GLY A 22 -17.23 6.16 -11.58
CA GLY A 22 -16.60 4.90 -11.97
C GLY A 22 -15.50 5.13 -13.01
N ALA A 23 -15.83 5.88 -14.07
CA ALA A 23 -14.89 6.23 -15.13
C ALA A 23 -13.75 7.14 -14.67
N ALA A 24 -13.93 7.93 -13.60
CA ALA A 24 -12.88 8.77 -13.04
C ALA A 24 -11.71 7.93 -12.48
N VAL A 25 -12.00 6.88 -11.70
CA VAL A 25 -10.98 5.96 -11.17
C VAL A 25 -10.32 5.16 -12.30
N THR A 26 -11.12 4.64 -13.25
CA THR A 26 -10.59 3.86 -14.37
C THR A 26 -9.75 4.69 -15.35
N SER A 27 -10.12 5.96 -15.60
CA SER A 27 -9.34 6.85 -16.47
C SER A 27 -8.10 7.42 -15.79
N GLN A 28 -8.15 7.79 -14.51
CA GLN A 28 -6.96 8.17 -13.73
C GLN A 28 -5.93 7.02 -13.65
N LEU A 29 -6.40 5.77 -13.58
CA LEU A 29 -5.52 4.61 -13.60
C LEU A 29 -4.79 4.42 -14.94
N SER A 30 -5.30 4.98 -16.04
CA SER A 30 -4.84 4.75 -17.42
C SER A 30 -3.83 5.78 -17.96
N THR A 31 -3.78 6.99 -17.40
CA THR A 31 -3.00 8.10 -17.96
C THR A 31 -1.76 8.51 -17.14
N GLU A 32 -1.66 8.15 -15.85
CA GLU A 32 -0.50 8.53 -15.00
C GLU A 32 0.33 7.35 -14.47
N ASN A 33 -0.04 6.10 -14.76
CA ASN A 33 0.62 4.92 -14.23
C ASN A 33 1.45 4.22 -15.30
N ALA A 34 2.73 4.58 -15.40
CA ALA A 34 3.72 3.74 -16.07
C ALA A 34 3.63 2.30 -15.53
N ASP A 35 3.80 1.31 -16.40
CA ASP A 35 3.88 -0.11 -15.98
C ASP A 35 5.17 -0.39 -15.18
N THR A 36 6.10 0.57 -15.10
CA THR A 36 7.42 0.41 -14.47
C THR A 36 7.80 1.57 -13.54
N PRO A 37 6.94 1.97 -12.59
CA PRO A 37 7.16 3.20 -11.81
C PRO A 37 8.48 3.19 -11.02
N PHE A 38 8.94 2.05 -10.52
CA PHE A 38 10.14 1.95 -9.69
C PHE A 38 11.41 1.82 -10.52
N THR A 39 11.37 1.11 -11.65
CA THR A 39 12.50 1.04 -12.58
C THR A 39 12.84 2.44 -13.15
N ASP A 40 11.84 3.28 -13.39
CA ASP A 40 12.01 4.65 -13.91
C ASP A 40 12.74 5.60 -12.95
N LEU A 41 13.00 5.20 -11.70
CA LEU A 41 13.76 6.01 -10.76
C LEU A 41 15.24 6.11 -11.12
N GLY A 42 15.76 5.24 -11.99
CA GLY A 42 17.18 5.25 -12.36
C GLY A 42 18.12 5.04 -11.17
N LEU A 43 17.66 4.34 -10.13
CA LEU A 43 18.50 3.94 -9.00
C LEU A 43 19.50 2.88 -9.46
N SER A 44 20.70 2.90 -8.88
CA SER A 44 21.77 2.01 -9.31
C SER A 44 21.44 0.54 -9.01
N ALA A 45 21.94 -0.38 -9.85
CA ALA A 45 21.85 -1.82 -9.58
C ALA A 45 22.45 -2.20 -8.22
N GLN A 46 23.49 -1.47 -7.78
CA GLN A 46 24.10 -1.67 -6.46
C GLN A 46 23.16 -1.26 -5.32
N PHE A 47 22.40 -0.16 -5.48
CA PHE A 47 21.39 0.24 -4.51
C PHE A 47 20.33 -0.86 -4.36
N TRP A 48 19.76 -1.35 -5.46
CA TRP A 48 18.77 -2.41 -5.43
C TRP A 48 19.31 -3.71 -4.83
N ALA A 49 20.54 -4.09 -5.18
CA ALA A 49 21.19 -5.27 -4.60
C ALA A 49 21.37 -5.14 -3.08
N LYS A 50 21.74 -3.94 -2.58
CA LYS A 50 21.87 -3.69 -1.14
C LYS A 50 20.52 -3.66 -0.44
N MET A 51 19.54 -2.92 -0.96
CA MET A 51 18.19 -2.88 -0.41
C MET A 51 17.58 -4.28 -0.35
N SER A 52 17.66 -5.05 -1.44
CA SER A 52 17.26 -6.46 -1.50
C SER A 52 18.01 -7.32 -0.48
N ALA A 53 19.32 -7.14 -0.34
CA ALA A 53 20.10 -7.85 0.68
C ALA A 53 19.63 -7.50 2.10
N TYR A 54 19.34 -6.23 2.41
CA TYR A 54 18.79 -5.82 3.70
C TYR A 54 17.33 -6.24 3.92
N CYS A 55 16.56 -6.41 2.86
CA CYS A 55 15.20 -6.96 2.90
C CYS A 55 15.24 -8.47 3.17
N ALA A 56 16.11 -9.23 2.48
CA ALA A 56 16.20 -10.69 2.60
C ALA A 56 16.98 -11.14 3.83
N GLN A 57 18.14 -10.52 4.04
CA GLN A 57 18.91 -10.67 5.25
C GLN A 57 18.20 -9.79 6.25
N ARG A 58 17.45 -10.42 7.15
CA ARG A 58 16.90 -9.84 8.37
C ARG A 58 18.05 -9.31 9.27
N ALA A 59 18.81 -8.30 8.79
CA ALA A 59 20.15 -7.79 9.15
C ALA A 59 21.38 -8.47 8.50
N PRO A 60 22.46 -7.71 8.18
CA PRO A 60 23.69 -8.23 7.58
C PRO A 60 24.53 -9.03 8.59
N LYS A 61 25.17 -10.09 8.09
CA LYS A 61 26.14 -10.93 8.83
C LYS A 61 27.28 -10.10 9.46
N ARG A 62 27.12 -9.65 10.71
CA ARG A 62 28.22 -9.51 11.66
C ARG A 62 27.81 -10.13 12.99
N ASP A 63 28.52 -11.21 13.30
CA ASP A 63 28.52 -11.96 14.56
C ASP A 63 27.20 -12.63 14.97
N THR A 64 27.10 -13.89 14.58
CA THR A 64 26.03 -14.84 14.91
C THR A 64 25.94 -15.10 16.41
N SER A 65 24.87 -14.61 17.04
CA SER A 65 24.19 -15.31 18.15
C SER A 65 22.75 -14.84 18.38
N GLN A 66 22.35 -13.70 17.82
CA GLN A 66 20.96 -13.24 17.90
C GLN A 66 20.17 -13.79 16.71
N SER A 67 19.39 -14.82 16.97
CA SER A 67 18.27 -15.23 16.13
C SER A 67 17.46 -14.00 15.76
N VAL A 68 17.15 -13.85 14.47
CA VAL A 68 16.17 -12.85 14.02
C VAL A 68 14.90 -13.09 14.83
N THR A 69 14.47 -12.08 15.58
CA THR A 69 13.19 -12.13 16.29
C THR A 69 12.09 -12.15 15.24
N GLU A 70 11.50 -13.31 14.98
CA GLU A 70 10.23 -13.39 14.27
C GLU A 70 9.14 -12.89 15.21
N ALA A 71 8.25 -12.04 14.69
CA ALA A 71 7.03 -11.74 15.43
C ALA A 71 6.08 -12.92 15.30
N SER A 72 5.38 -13.22 16.38
CA SER A 72 4.30 -14.20 16.32
C SER A 72 3.16 -13.60 15.50
N MET A 73 2.89 -14.21 14.35
CA MET A 73 1.69 -13.92 13.57
C MET A 73 0.46 -14.16 14.46
N PRO A 74 -0.55 -13.27 14.45
CA PRO A 74 -1.79 -13.51 15.18
C PRO A 74 -2.50 -14.79 14.69
N ASP A 75 -3.12 -15.52 15.63
CA ASP A 75 -3.89 -16.72 15.30
C ASP A 75 -4.97 -16.42 14.25
N GLY A 76 -5.12 -17.32 13.28
CA GLY A 76 -6.15 -17.21 12.25
C GLY A 76 -5.81 -16.25 11.10
N TYR A 77 -4.66 -15.56 11.11
CA TYR A 77 -4.23 -14.66 10.03
C TYR A 77 -3.45 -15.40 8.93
N ASP A 78 -3.52 -14.88 7.69
CA ASP A 78 -2.69 -15.36 6.57
C ASP A 78 -1.40 -14.56 6.44
N LEU A 79 -0.28 -15.25 6.26
CA LEU A 79 1.02 -14.62 6.06
C LEU A 79 1.14 -14.07 4.63
N VAL A 80 1.44 -12.78 4.51
CA VAL A 80 1.86 -12.14 3.27
C VAL A 80 3.38 -12.22 3.18
N LYS A 81 3.86 -13.07 2.29
CA LYS A 81 5.31 -13.23 2.04
C LYS A 81 5.88 -12.03 1.29
N PRO A 82 7.20 -11.80 1.35
CA PRO A 82 7.86 -10.84 0.47
C PRO A 82 7.52 -11.07 -1.00
N ASP A 83 7.37 -9.98 -1.75
CA ASP A 83 6.98 -9.97 -3.17
C ASP A 83 5.59 -10.58 -3.45
N ALA A 84 4.69 -10.47 -2.47
CA ALA A 84 3.32 -10.95 -2.59
C ALA A 84 2.31 -9.97 -1.98
N PHE A 85 1.05 -10.20 -2.32
CA PHE A 85 -0.09 -9.57 -1.67
C PHE A 85 -1.19 -10.61 -1.46
N LYS A 86 -2.07 -10.33 -0.50
CA LYS A 86 -3.34 -11.04 -0.30
C LYS A 86 -4.46 -10.04 -0.50
N SER A 87 -5.39 -10.34 -1.39
CA SER A 87 -6.61 -9.55 -1.56
C SER A 87 -7.75 -10.20 -0.79
N TYR A 88 -8.86 -9.47 -0.73
CA TYR A 88 -10.04 -9.80 0.05
C TYR A 88 -10.52 -11.27 0.03
N PRO A 89 -10.57 -12.04 -1.09
CA PRO A 89 -11.02 -13.43 -1.01
C PRO A 89 -10.09 -14.30 -0.15
N GLN A 90 -8.80 -13.99 -0.15
CA GLN A 90 -7.84 -14.64 0.74
C GLN A 90 -7.93 -14.05 2.15
N VAL A 91 -8.03 -12.73 2.30
CA VAL A 91 -8.13 -12.06 3.60
C VAL A 91 -9.38 -12.50 4.38
N ILE A 92 -10.51 -12.78 3.73
CA ILE A 92 -11.76 -13.24 4.37
C ILE A 92 -11.75 -14.70 4.81
N LYS A 93 -11.01 -15.55 4.09
CA LYS A 93 -10.89 -16.96 4.47
C LYS A 93 -10.27 -17.10 5.87
N TRP A 94 -9.60 -16.05 6.31
CA TRP A 94 -8.83 -15.93 7.53
C TRP A 94 -9.36 -14.74 8.35
N ASP A 95 -8.85 -14.56 9.56
CA ASP A 95 -9.19 -13.41 10.41
C ASP A 95 -8.51 -12.11 9.93
N GLY A 96 -7.66 -12.23 8.92
CA GLY A 96 -7.01 -11.11 8.25
C GLY A 96 -5.76 -11.54 7.49
N ALA A 97 -4.96 -10.55 7.13
CA ALA A 97 -3.62 -10.76 6.57
C ALA A 97 -2.57 -10.07 7.44
N TRP A 98 -1.38 -10.66 7.50
CA TRP A 98 -0.29 -10.20 8.35
C TRP A 98 1.07 -10.35 7.66
N THR A 99 2.00 -9.45 7.97
CA THR A 99 3.41 -9.53 7.55
C THR A 99 4.34 -8.93 8.60
N GLU A 100 5.62 -9.27 8.52
CA GLU A 100 6.71 -8.81 9.37
C GLU A 100 7.94 -8.38 8.54
N HIS A 101 9.00 -7.93 9.23
CA HIS A 101 10.30 -7.51 8.69
C HIS A 101 10.22 -6.28 7.77
N LEU A 102 9.37 -5.31 8.12
CA LEU A 102 9.15 -4.07 7.35
C LEU A 102 10.07 -2.91 7.73
N VAL A 103 11.04 -3.19 8.59
CA VAL A 103 12.22 -2.36 8.92
C VAL A 103 13.07 -1.98 7.72
N THR A 104 13.18 -2.88 6.73
CA THR A 104 13.97 -2.68 5.51
C THR A 104 13.15 -2.94 4.24
N CYS A 105 12.04 -3.67 4.35
CA CYS A 105 11.03 -3.84 3.31
C CYS A 105 9.93 -2.76 3.40
N TYR A 106 8.96 -2.76 2.46
CA TYR A 106 7.77 -1.91 2.57
C TYR A 106 6.50 -2.74 2.71
N GLY A 107 5.60 -2.33 3.59
CA GLY A 107 4.26 -2.90 3.74
C GLY A 107 3.20 -1.93 3.26
N LEU A 108 2.23 -2.40 2.47
CA LEU A 108 1.12 -1.58 1.98
C LEU A 108 -0.21 -2.24 2.32
N VAL A 109 -1.06 -1.53 3.04
CA VAL A 109 -2.48 -1.86 3.14
C VAL A 109 -3.28 -0.86 2.33
N VAL A 110 -4.25 -1.37 1.57
CA VAL A 110 -5.28 -0.55 0.92
C VAL A 110 -6.64 -1.07 1.36
N VAL A 111 -7.53 -0.17 1.74
CA VAL A 111 -8.94 -0.45 2.07
C VAL A 111 -9.83 0.54 1.33
N GLY A 112 -10.77 0.02 0.55
CA GLY A 112 -11.82 0.77 -0.13
C GLY A 112 -13.21 0.55 0.48
N ASP A 113 -14.15 1.34 0.00
CA ASP A 113 -15.57 1.09 0.16
C ASP A 113 -16.05 0.14 -0.94
N SER A 114 -16.83 -0.84 -0.53
CA SER A 114 -17.48 -1.80 -1.42
C SER A 114 -18.95 -1.45 -1.63
N VAL A 115 -19.45 -1.69 -2.85
CA VAL A 115 -20.88 -1.56 -3.18
C VAL A 115 -21.64 -2.88 -2.97
N LYS A 116 -20.95 -4.03 -2.84
CA LYS A 116 -21.58 -5.34 -2.59
C LYS A 116 -21.00 -6.08 -1.37
N PRO A 117 -21.80 -6.91 -0.69
CA PRO A 117 -21.36 -7.63 0.52
C PRO A 117 -20.23 -8.66 0.32
N THR A 118 -19.94 -9.05 -0.93
CA THR A 118 -18.96 -10.09 -1.28
C THR A 118 -17.66 -9.55 -1.89
N ASP A 119 -17.50 -8.22 -1.91
CA ASP A 119 -16.56 -7.56 -2.82
C ASP A 119 -15.26 -7.13 -2.16
N LYS A 120 -14.23 -7.14 -3.02
CA LYS A 120 -12.84 -7.35 -2.69
C LYS A 120 -12.09 -6.16 -2.09
N ASP A 121 -12.68 -5.47 -1.14
CA ASP A 121 -12.34 -4.08 -0.79
C ASP A 121 -11.02 -3.83 -0.05
N LYS A 122 -10.16 -4.83 0.13
CA LYS A 122 -8.93 -4.65 0.89
C LYS A 122 -7.83 -5.60 0.48
N LEU A 123 -6.60 -5.15 0.69
CA LEU A 123 -5.39 -5.95 0.50
C LEU A 123 -4.29 -5.55 1.48
N LEU A 124 -3.40 -6.51 1.73
CA LEU A 124 -2.11 -6.29 2.35
C LEU A 124 -1.02 -6.82 1.40
N ALA A 125 0.01 -6.02 1.15
CA ALA A 125 1.14 -6.35 0.30
C ALA A 125 2.47 -6.15 1.04
N HIS A 126 3.45 -6.97 0.68
CA HIS A 126 4.83 -6.87 1.15
C HIS A 126 5.75 -6.66 -0.06
N PHE A 127 6.25 -5.44 -0.22
CA PHE A 127 7.20 -5.10 -1.26
C PHE A 127 8.62 -5.45 -0.80
N PHE A 128 9.21 -6.37 -1.55
CA PHE A 128 10.62 -6.68 -1.47
C PHE A 128 11.38 -5.75 -2.41
N ALA A 129 12.33 -4.96 -1.91
CA ALA A 129 12.93 -3.85 -2.64
C ALA A 129 13.92 -4.30 -3.74
N ILE A 130 13.36 -4.89 -4.80
CA ILE A 130 13.98 -5.18 -6.09
C ILE A 130 13.15 -4.45 -7.14
N ASP A 131 13.77 -3.64 -8.00
CA ASP A 131 13.09 -2.83 -9.03
C ASP A 131 11.99 -3.59 -9.80
N HIS A 132 12.35 -4.66 -10.50
CA HIS A 132 11.44 -5.42 -11.34
C HIS A 132 10.34 -6.13 -10.54
N SER A 133 10.63 -6.60 -9.32
CA SER A 133 9.63 -7.19 -8.44
C SER A 133 8.65 -6.12 -7.96
N MET A 134 9.14 -4.94 -7.59
CA MET A 134 8.28 -3.84 -7.14
C MET A 134 7.31 -3.41 -8.24
N ASP A 135 7.79 -3.27 -9.49
CA ASP A 135 6.94 -2.97 -10.65
C ASP A 135 5.92 -4.08 -10.91
N THR A 136 6.37 -5.34 -10.88
CA THR A 136 5.50 -6.50 -11.09
C THR A 136 4.40 -6.59 -10.04
N LEU A 137 4.76 -6.48 -8.76
CA LEU A 137 3.82 -6.51 -7.65
C LEU A 137 2.85 -5.33 -7.71
N TRP A 138 3.37 -4.13 -8.03
CA TRP A 138 2.56 -2.94 -8.21
C TRP A 138 1.52 -3.10 -9.31
N ASN A 139 1.91 -3.60 -10.47
CA ASN A 139 0.98 -3.82 -11.59
C ASN A 139 -0.11 -4.83 -11.22
N LYS A 140 0.22 -5.87 -10.46
CA LYS A 140 -0.79 -6.82 -9.95
C LYS A 140 -1.76 -6.14 -8.99
N ILE A 141 -1.27 -5.31 -8.07
CA ILE A 141 -2.11 -4.55 -7.13
C ILE A 141 -3.01 -3.56 -7.87
N LYS A 142 -2.45 -2.80 -8.82
CA LYS A 142 -3.16 -1.86 -9.69
C LYS A 142 -4.29 -2.55 -10.45
N ALA A 143 -4.02 -3.70 -11.06
CA ALA A 143 -5.01 -4.49 -11.77
C ALA A 143 -6.11 -5.01 -10.84
N GLU A 144 -5.74 -5.53 -9.66
CA GLU A 144 -6.69 -6.02 -8.66
C GLU A 144 -7.64 -4.90 -8.20
N ILE A 145 -7.11 -3.74 -7.80
CA ILE A 145 -7.92 -2.57 -7.39
C ILE A 145 -8.79 -2.06 -8.54
N GLY A 146 -8.21 -1.90 -9.74
CA GLY A 146 -8.90 -1.36 -10.91
C GLY A 146 -10.06 -2.26 -11.40
N SER A 147 -9.91 -3.57 -11.27
CA SER A 147 -10.95 -4.54 -11.64
C SER A 147 -12.18 -4.53 -10.72
N GLN A 148 -12.09 -3.86 -9.56
CA GLN A 148 -13.06 -3.99 -8.47
C GLN A 148 -13.96 -2.78 -8.27
N GLY A 149 -13.78 -1.71 -9.06
CA GLY A 149 -14.61 -0.50 -8.98
C GLY A 149 -14.65 0.14 -7.58
N GLN A 150 -13.62 -0.11 -6.76
CA GLN A 150 -13.54 0.38 -5.38
C GLN A 150 -13.57 1.91 -5.36
N LYS A 151 -14.20 2.47 -4.32
CA LYS A 151 -14.26 3.92 -4.08
C LYS A 151 -13.67 4.25 -2.72
N ASN A 152 -13.37 5.52 -2.48
CA ASN A 152 -12.92 6.04 -1.18
C ASN A 152 -11.73 5.25 -0.61
N LEU A 153 -10.75 4.95 -1.47
CA LEU A 153 -9.57 4.20 -1.10
C LEU A 153 -8.78 4.92 0.00
N ARG A 154 -8.33 4.13 0.96
CA ARG A 154 -7.48 4.53 2.08
C ARG A 154 -6.26 3.63 2.07
N ALA A 155 -5.08 4.21 2.26
CA ALA A 155 -3.84 3.46 2.25
C ALA A 155 -2.99 3.75 3.49
N TRP A 156 -2.32 2.70 3.96
CA TRP A 156 -1.31 2.77 5.01
C TRP A 156 -0.01 2.20 4.45
N LEU A 157 1.09 2.87 4.75
CA LEU A 157 2.42 2.48 4.31
C LEU A 157 3.30 2.28 5.53
N SER A 158 3.85 1.09 5.68
CA SER A 158 4.99 0.82 6.55
C SER A 158 6.25 0.97 5.72
N ALA A 159 7.18 1.81 6.16
CA ALA A 159 8.37 2.19 5.40
C ALA A 159 9.66 2.19 6.26
N PRO A 160 10.81 1.88 5.66
CA PRO A 160 12.11 2.07 6.30
C PRO A 160 12.36 3.56 6.59
N GLU A 161 12.90 3.89 7.77
CA GLU A 161 13.22 5.26 8.15
C GLU A 161 14.53 5.73 7.51
N VAL A 162 14.45 6.73 6.62
CA VAL A 162 15.59 7.31 5.89
C VAL A 162 16.68 7.82 6.85
N ALA A 163 16.29 8.39 7.99
CA ALA A 163 17.23 8.97 8.95
C ALA A 163 18.19 7.92 9.54
N THR A 164 17.73 6.67 9.69
CA THR A 164 18.45 5.56 10.32
C THR A 164 19.00 4.54 9.30
N ALA A 165 18.99 4.90 8.02
CA ALA A 165 19.59 4.11 6.96
C ALA A 165 21.03 3.68 7.23
N TYR A 166 21.37 2.46 6.79
CA TYR A 166 22.73 1.93 6.86
C TYR A 166 23.73 2.82 6.12
N PRO A 167 24.98 2.95 6.59
CA PRO A 167 25.97 3.85 5.98
C PRO A 167 26.24 3.60 4.50
N ASP A 168 26.05 2.38 4.03
CA ASP A 168 26.28 1.98 2.65
C ASP A 168 25.03 2.09 1.75
N LEU A 169 23.89 2.53 2.30
CA LEU A 169 22.69 2.93 1.57
C LEU A 169 22.58 4.46 1.50
N PRO A 170 22.62 5.06 0.29
CA PRO A 170 22.43 6.50 0.15
C PRO A 170 21.03 6.92 0.61
N LYS A 171 20.95 7.81 1.61
CA LYS A 171 19.68 8.33 2.15
C LYS A 171 18.81 8.98 1.07
N ALA A 172 19.43 9.68 0.12
CA ALA A 172 18.72 10.30 -1.00
C ALA A 172 18.03 9.27 -1.90
N ASP A 173 18.63 8.10 -2.10
CA ASP A 173 18.05 7.04 -2.94
C ASP A 173 16.88 6.35 -2.22
N ILE A 174 17.00 6.12 -0.91
CA ILE A 174 15.88 5.61 -0.09
C ILE A 174 14.72 6.61 -0.10
N GLN A 175 15.01 7.90 0.10
CA GLN A 175 13.99 8.95 0.06
C GLN A 175 13.30 8.98 -1.31
N LYS A 176 14.07 8.88 -2.40
CA LYS A 176 13.53 8.83 -3.77
C LYS A 176 12.60 7.63 -3.98
N LEU A 177 12.94 6.47 -3.43
CA LEU A 177 12.08 5.28 -3.48
C LEU A 177 10.79 5.46 -2.66
N GLU A 178 10.90 5.99 -1.43
CA GLU A 178 9.73 6.27 -0.59
C GLU A 178 8.79 7.31 -1.21
N ASP A 179 9.34 8.39 -1.77
CA ASP A 179 8.56 9.42 -2.46
C ASP A 179 7.83 8.84 -3.68
N LYS A 180 8.48 7.91 -4.40
CA LYS A 180 7.82 7.19 -5.49
C LYS A 180 6.68 6.31 -4.98
N MET A 181 6.90 5.54 -3.91
CA MET A 181 5.84 4.74 -3.27
C MET A 181 4.65 5.62 -2.89
N LYS A 182 4.87 6.75 -2.23
CA LYS A 182 3.81 7.70 -1.87
C LYS A 182 3.10 8.27 -3.09
N ALA A 183 3.85 8.67 -4.11
CA ALA A 183 3.29 9.26 -5.33
C ALA A 183 2.39 8.27 -6.08
N VAL A 184 2.85 7.02 -6.24
CA VAL A 184 2.04 5.99 -6.90
C VAL A 184 0.82 5.62 -6.05
N ILE A 185 0.93 5.62 -4.73
CA ILE A 185 -0.24 5.41 -3.85
C ILE A 185 -1.25 6.54 -3.98
N LYS A 186 -0.78 7.78 -4.00
CA LYS A 186 -1.63 8.96 -4.16
C LYS A 186 -2.34 8.97 -5.52
N SER A 187 -1.67 8.56 -6.60
CA SER A 187 -2.25 8.58 -7.94
C SER A 187 -3.51 7.70 -8.05
N PHE A 188 -3.54 6.55 -7.36
CA PHE A 188 -4.71 5.66 -7.41
C PHE A 188 -5.72 5.87 -6.28
N THR A 189 -5.28 6.30 -5.09
CA THR A 189 -6.21 6.54 -3.96
C THR A 189 -6.83 7.94 -3.97
N GLY A 190 -6.18 8.89 -4.65
CA GLY A 190 -6.49 10.32 -4.56
C GLY A 190 -6.11 10.97 -3.24
N LYS A 191 -5.46 10.24 -2.30
CA LYS A 191 -5.12 10.70 -0.96
C LYS A 191 -3.69 10.29 -0.59
N ASP A 192 -3.07 11.03 0.33
CA ASP A 192 -1.79 10.60 0.87
C ASP A 192 -1.98 9.37 1.76
N ALA A 193 -1.03 8.43 1.71
CA ALA A 193 -1.03 7.28 2.61
C ALA A 193 -0.70 7.72 4.04
N THR A 194 -1.30 7.06 5.03
CA THR A 194 -0.81 7.18 6.42
C THR A 194 0.48 6.38 6.54
N VAL A 195 1.60 7.04 6.83
CA VAL A 195 2.93 6.40 6.84
C VAL A 195 3.40 6.14 8.27
N ARG A 196 3.93 4.94 8.51
CA ARG A 196 4.67 4.57 9.73
C ARG A 196 6.10 4.20 9.33
N HIS A 197 7.05 4.89 9.93
CA HIS A 197 8.47 4.63 9.72
C HIS A 197 9.05 3.68 10.77
N HIS A 198 9.94 2.80 10.34
CA HIS A 198 10.65 1.84 11.18
C HIS A 198 12.15 2.11 11.16
N ASN A 199 12.78 2.10 12.33
CA ASN A 199 14.21 2.30 12.45
C ASN A 199 14.94 1.11 11.79
N MET A 200 15.71 1.39 10.73
CA MET A 200 16.41 0.34 9.97
C MET A 200 17.47 -0.38 10.82
N GLN A 201 17.89 0.19 11.95
CA GLN A 201 18.87 -0.38 12.89
C GLN A 201 18.25 -1.26 13.99
N ASP A 202 16.92 -1.38 14.08
CA ASP A 202 16.28 -2.22 15.11
C ASP A 202 16.45 -3.72 14.81
N VAL A 203 16.55 -4.11 13.53
CA VAL A 203 16.75 -5.49 13.06
C VAL A 203 18.02 -6.16 13.61
N PRO A 204 19.22 -5.57 13.43
CA PRO A 204 20.47 -6.20 13.88
C PRO A 204 20.59 -6.29 15.41
N ASN A 205 19.79 -5.54 16.16
CA ASN A 205 19.95 -5.42 17.60
C ASN A 205 19.01 -6.32 18.42
N GLY A 206 18.13 -7.08 17.76
CA GLY A 206 17.09 -7.88 18.44
C GLY A 206 16.22 -7.04 19.39
N LYS A 207 16.20 -5.71 19.19
CA LYS A 207 15.60 -4.71 20.06
C LYS A 207 14.65 -3.88 19.21
N GLY A 208 13.43 -3.72 19.70
CA GLY A 208 12.51 -2.73 19.15
C GLY A 208 11.57 -3.29 18.10
N ASP A 209 11.24 -2.43 17.16
CA ASP A 209 10.16 -2.59 16.20
C ASP A 209 10.68 -3.31 14.95
N ILE A 210 10.37 -4.61 14.80
CA ILE A 210 10.76 -5.37 13.60
C ILE A 210 9.95 -5.01 12.35
N GLY A 211 8.99 -4.08 12.48
CA GLY A 211 8.05 -3.68 11.44
C GLY A 211 7.06 -4.79 11.15
N THR A 212 5.88 -4.72 11.76
CA THR A 212 4.78 -5.65 11.44
C THR A 212 3.58 -4.88 10.92
N MET A 213 2.82 -5.49 10.01
CA MET A 213 1.61 -4.90 9.49
C MET A 213 0.50 -5.94 9.42
N GLN A 214 -0.67 -5.54 9.90
CA GLN A 214 -1.84 -6.38 10.03
C GLN A 214 -3.06 -5.68 9.44
N LEU A 215 -3.82 -6.40 8.62
CA LEU A 215 -5.12 -6.01 8.13
C LEU A 215 -6.17 -6.95 8.73
N ASN A 216 -6.99 -6.45 9.64
CA ASN A 216 -8.07 -7.22 10.25
C ASN A 216 -9.23 -7.38 9.26
N ASN A 217 -9.76 -8.58 9.15
CA ASN A 217 -10.91 -8.84 8.30
C ASN A 217 -12.21 -8.24 8.86
N GLU A 218 -12.51 -8.43 10.14
CA GLU A 218 -13.82 -8.13 10.74
C GLU A 218 -14.16 -6.64 10.68
N ASP A 219 -13.23 -5.78 11.09
CA ASP A 219 -13.45 -4.34 11.23
C ASP A 219 -12.64 -3.49 10.24
N LYS A 220 -11.87 -4.13 9.35
CA LYS A 220 -10.96 -3.47 8.39
C LYS A 220 -9.91 -2.58 9.07
N SER A 221 -9.64 -2.80 10.35
CA SER A 221 -8.62 -2.07 11.07
C SER A 221 -7.23 -2.46 10.58
N VAL A 222 -6.32 -1.48 10.62
CA VAL A 222 -4.92 -1.68 10.29
C VAL A 222 -4.12 -1.51 11.55
N LYS A 223 -3.30 -2.51 11.88
CA LYS A 223 -2.29 -2.38 12.92
C LYS A 223 -0.91 -2.35 12.30
N ILE A 224 -0.08 -1.45 12.79
CA ILE A 224 1.36 -1.45 12.52
C ILE A 224 2.04 -1.58 13.88
N ASP A 225 2.88 -2.59 14.03
CA ASP A 225 3.62 -2.90 15.27
C ASP A 225 2.68 -3.20 16.45
N GLY A 226 1.60 -3.92 16.13
CA GLY A 226 0.53 -4.27 17.07
C GLY A 226 -0.37 -3.11 17.49
N LYS A 227 -0.11 -1.87 17.02
CA LYS A 227 -0.89 -0.67 17.36
C LYS A 227 -1.85 -0.30 16.25
N LEU A 228 -3.09 0.00 16.61
CA LEU A 228 -4.08 0.52 15.66
C LEU A 228 -3.58 1.83 15.03
N VAL A 229 -3.56 1.89 13.70
CA VAL A 229 -3.18 3.09 12.95
C VAL A 229 -4.44 3.65 12.29
N PRO A 230 -5.07 4.71 12.84
CA PRO A 230 -6.20 5.33 12.18
C PRO A 230 -5.77 5.97 10.86
N PHE A 231 -6.64 5.96 9.86
CA PHE A 231 -6.39 6.72 8.63
C PHE A 231 -6.50 8.21 8.94
N GLY A 232 -5.52 9.01 8.51
CA GLY A 232 -5.55 10.48 8.64
C GLY A 232 -6.80 11.09 7.96
N GLY A 233 -7.44 12.04 8.65
CA GLY A 233 -8.60 12.79 8.15
C GLY A 233 -8.21 13.91 7.19
#